data_AF-A0A1D6DXJ9-F1
#
_entry.id   AF-A0A1D6DXJ9-F1
#
_cell.length_a   1.000
_cell.length_b   1.000
_cell.length_c   1.000
_cell.angle_alpha   90.00
_cell.angle_beta   90.00
_cell.angle_gamma   90.00
#
_symmetry.space_group_name_H-M   'P 1'
#
loop_
_entity.id
_entity.type
_entity.pdbx_description
1 polymer ?
#
loop_
_entity_poly.entity_id
_entity_poly.type
_entity_poly.pdbx_seq_one_letter_code
_entity_poly.pdbx_strand_id
1 'polypeptide(L)'
;MDASSVSPCDLDREFALQIAQLLATPPLQSAQEYYGELIRSKKLDGIRVSYSGKHGKGVYANRDFGEDDLVLKDQMLVGAQDSLNKIDCVVCSYCFHFIGSIEYQIGRRLYLQSLGGSGDGTTERHCHGSDVGSSTGCSGASNGNSNAVPQEVLLSLMDGNTLLPLTDQFCLPPVVACPGGCEGELYCRFVFLIICEYFLICEVAPEMII
;
A
#
# COMPACT_ATOMS: atom_id res chain seq x y z
N MET A 1 -13.20 13.05 31.42
CA MET A 1 -13.13 12.35 30.13
C MET A 1 -11.90 11.50 30.21
N ASP A 2 -12.10 10.24 30.60
CA ASP A 2 -11.02 9.30 30.92
C ASP A 2 -10.23 8.95 29.67
N ALA A 3 -8.95 9.31 29.68
CA ALA A 3 -7.97 8.71 28.80
C ALA A 3 -7.76 7.28 29.29
N SER A 4 -8.22 6.30 28.51
CA SER A 4 -7.99 4.88 28.77
C SER A 4 -6.48 4.66 28.88
N SER A 5 -6.00 4.33 30.08
CA SER A 5 -4.59 4.14 30.38
C SER A 5 -4.14 2.78 29.86
N VAL A 6 -3.87 2.70 28.56
CA VAL A 6 -3.13 1.57 27.99
C VAL A 6 -1.71 1.67 28.54
N SER A 7 -1.21 0.62 29.20
CA SER A 7 0.17 0.59 29.68
C SER A 7 1.11 0.77 28.49
N PRO A 8 2.11 1.68 28.55
CA PRO A 8 3.04 1.86 27.44
C PRO A 8 3.72 0.52 27.14
N CYS A 9 3.76 0.13 25.86
CA CYS A 9 4.51 -1.07 25.48
C CYS A 9 6.01 -0.82 25.70
N ASP A 10 6.83 -1.89 25.77
CA ASP A 10 8.25 -1.75 26.09
C ASP A 10 8.99 -0.81 25.13
N LEU A 11 8.57 -0.77 23.86
CA LEU A 11 9.07 0.17 22.84
C LEU A 11 8.73 1.64 23.15
N ASP A 12 7.53 1.93 23.66
CA ASP A 12 7.14 3.30 24.02
C ASP A 12 8.00 3.86 25.14
N ARG A 13 8.48 2.98 26.05
CA ARG A 13 9.37 3.35 27.15
C ARG A 13 10.79 3.56 26.68
N GLU A 14 11.30 2.64 25.87
CA GLU A 14 12.67 2.69 25.35
C GLU A 14 12.88 3.91 24.45
N PHE A 15 11.91 4.20 23.57
CA PHE A 15 12.00 5.26 22.56
C PHE A 15 11.17 6.51 22.90
N ALA A 16 10.81 6.70 24.17
CA ALA A 16 9.92 7.78 24.61
C ALA A 16 10.36 9.18 24.12
N LEU A 17 11.67 9.45 24.13
CA LEU A 17 12.21 10.74 23.69
C LEU A 17 12.10 10.92 22.18
N GLN A 18 12.40 9.89 21.40
CA GLN A 18 12.32 9.90 19.94
C GLN A 18 10.86 10.04 19.49
N ILE A 19 9.95 9.31 20.13
CA ILE A 19 8.51 9.44 19.91
C ILE A 19 8.05 10.87 20.23
N ALA A 20 8.45 11.41 21.39
CA ALA A 20 8.11 12.78 21.76
C ALA A 20 8.64 13.81 20.75
N GLN A 21 9.85 13.61 20.22
CA GLN A 21 10.43 14.47 19.18
C GLN A 21 9.67 14.36 17.84
N LEU A 22 9.31 13.16 17.40
CA LEU A 22 8.53 12.94 16.17
C LEU A 22 7.12 13.53 16.24
N LEU A 23 6.50 13.49 17.42
CA LEU A 23 5.16 14.02 17.67
C LEU A 23 5.15 15.52 18.01
N ALA A 24 6.32 16.12 18.27
CA ALA A 24 6.41 17.53 18.61
C ALA A 24 5.90 18.41 17.46
N THR A 25 5.07 19.39 17.79
CA THR A 25 4.60 20.35 16.78
C THR A 25 5.75 21.27 16.39
N PRO A 26 6.10 21.38 15.09
CA PRO A 26 7.17 22.26 14.66
C PRO A 26 6.80 23.73 14.92
N PRO A 27 7.79 24.60 15.17
CA PRO A 27 7.54 26.04 15.31
C PRO A 27 6.81 26.61 14.09
N LEU A 28 5.87 27.54 14.33
CA LEU A 28 5.02 28.11 13.28
C LEU A 28 5.84 28.73 12.14
N GLN A 29 6.90 29.47 12.48
CA GLN A 29 7.76 30.13 11.51
C GLN A 29 8.46 29.11 10.59
N SER A 30 9.06 28.06 11.16
CA SER A 30 9.72 27.00 10.39
C SER A 30 8.74 26.27 9.47
N ALA A 31 7.50 26.04 9.93
CA ALA A 31 6.46 25.47 9.09
C ALA A 31 6.08 26.42 7.94
N GLN A 32 5.95 27.72 8.18
CA GLN A 32 5.65 28.71 7.13
C GLN A 32 6.74 28.78 6.06
N GLU A 33 7.99 28.79 6.48
CA GLU A 33 9.15 28.80 5.59
C GLU A 33 9.18 27.52 4.74
N TYR A 34 9.03 26.34 5.36
CA TYR A 34 9.01 25.05 4.67
C TYR A 34 7.92 24.97 3.60
N TYR A 35 6.65 25.25 3.94
CA TYR A 35 5.56 25.15 2.96
C TYR A 35 5.64 26.24 1.90
N GLY A 36 6.12 27.44 2.24
CA GLY A 36 6.38 28.50 1.27
C GLY A 36 7.46 28.12 0.25
N GLU A 37 8.52 27.46 0.69
CA GLU A 37 9.56 26.92 -0.19
C GLU A 37 9.05 25.75 -1.02
N LEU A 38 8.25 24.85 -0.45
CA LEU A 38 7.65 23.72 -1.16
C LEU A 38 6.74 24.20 -2.31
N ILE A 39 5.86 25.16 -2.03
CA ILE A 39 4.97 25.75 -3.06
C ILE A 39 5.80 26.39 -4.18
N ARG A 40 6.84 27.15 -3.82
CA ARG A 40 7.71 27.84 -4.78
C ARG A 40 8.53 26.86 -5.63
N SER A 41 9.13 25.85 -5.01
CA SER A 41 9.99 24.87 -5.70
C SER A 41 9.18 23.96 -6.64
N LYS A 42 7.94 23.63 -6.26
CA LYS A 42 7.02 22.80 -7.05
C LYS A 42 6.17 23.61 -8.04
N LYS A 43 6.29 24.94 -8.07
CA LYS A 43 5.51 25.86 -8.92
C LYS A 43 3.99 25.68 -8.74
N LEU A 44 3.55 25.55 -7.49
CA LEU A 44 2.15 25.34 -7.12
C LEU A 44 1.44 26.68 -6.93
N ASP A 45 1.40 27.49 -7.97
CA ASP A 45 1.03 28.91 -7.88
C ASP A 45 -0.47 29.15 -7.55
N GLY A 46 -1.30 28.10 -7.59
CA GLY A 46 -2.75 28.16 -7.36
C GLY A 46 -3.21 27.90 -5.92
N ILE A 47 -2.29 27.60 -5.00
CA ILE A 47 -2.62 27.24 -3.62
C ILE A 47 -1.78 28.02 -2.59
N ARG A 48 -2.29 28.10 -1.37
CA ARG A 48 -1.60 28.63 -0.18
C ARG A 48 -1.93 27.78 1.05
N VAL A 49 -1.01 27.76 2.02
CA VAL A 49 -1.27 27.15 3.34
C VAL A 49 -1.76 28.23 4.30
N SER A 50 -2.87 27.95 4.99
CA SER A 50 -3.37 28.76 6.10
C SER A 50 -3.13 28.03 7.43
N TYR A 51 -2.73 28.80 8.43
CA TYR A 51 -2.44 28.34 9.79
C TYR A 51 -3.46 28.85 10.81
N SER A 52 -4.44 29.64 10.37
CA SER A 52 -5.43 30.30 11.21
C SER A 52 -6.77 29.59 11.09
N GLY A 53 -7.05 28.65 12.00
CA GLY A 53 -8.33 27.96 12.01
C GLY A 53 -8.59 27.17 13.29
N LYS A 54 -9.87 27.02 13.64
CA LYS A 54 -10.34 26.09 14.69
C LYS A 54 -10.03 24.62 14.38
N HIS A 55 -9.69 24.33 13.12
CA HIS A 55 -9.49 22.98 12.59
C HIS A 55 -8.01 22.68 12.27
N GLY A 56 -7.08 23.53 12.72
CA GLY A 56 -5.65 23.38 12.41
C GLY A 56 -5.25 23.97 11.05
N LYS A 57 -4.22 23.39 10.44
CA LYS A 57 -3.64 23.85 9.16
C LYS A 57 -4.51 23.38 7.99
N GLY A 58 -4.59 24.18 6.93
CA GLY A 58 -5.33 23.83 5.72
C GLY A 58 -4.74 24.42 4.45
N VAL A 59 -5.07 23.82 3.30
CA VAL A 59 -4.68 24.31 1.98
C VAL A 59 -5.88 25.04 1.36
N TYR A 60 -5.62 26.21 0.79
CA TYR A 60 -6.64 27.08 0.21
C TYR A 60 -6.24 27.50 -1.19
N ALA A 61 -7.22 27.65 -2.08
CA ALA A 61 -7.01 28.25 -3.39
C ALA A 61 -6.65 29.75 -3.25
N ASN A 62 -5.73 30.23 -4.10
CA ASN A 62 -5.41 31.65 -4.23
C ASN A 62 -5.76 32.21 -5.62
N ARG A 63 -6.35 31.37 -6.48
CA ARG A 63 -6.89 31.67 -7.81
C ARG A 63 -8.13 30.82 -8.05
N ASP A 64 -8.87 31.14 -9.09
CA ASP A 64 -9.97 30.29 -9.56
C ASP A 64 -9.42 29.09 -10.34
N PHE A 65 -10.04 27.93 -10.16
CA PHE A 65 -9.77 26.70 -10.92
C PHE A 65 -11.02 26.37 -11.75
N GLY A 66 -10.81 26.02 -13.02
CA GLY A 66 -11.84 25.49 -13.90
C GLY A 66 -12.07 23.99 -13.68
N GLU A 67 -13.05 23.45 -14.40
CA GLU A 67 -13.19 22.00 -14.55
C GLU A 67 -11.93 21.42 -15.21
N ASP A 68 -11.50 20.24 -14.77
CA ASP A 68 -10.28 19.54 -15.21
C ASP A 68 -8.93 20.22 -14.90
N ASP A 69 -8.92 21.35 -14.20
CA ASP A 69 -7.66 21.97 -13.78
C ASP A 69 -6.92 21.12 -12.74
N LEU A 70 -5.61 20.93 -12.98
CA LEU A 70 -4.73 20.30 -12.00
C LEU A 70 -4.48 21.25 -10.82
N VAL A 71 -5.11 20.95 -9.67
CA VAL A 71 -4.92 21.71 -8.42
C VAL A 71 -3.60 21.37 -7.72
N LEU A 72 -3.31 20.07 -7.58
CA LEU A 72 -2.13 19.58 -6.89
C LEU A 72 -1.73 18.22 -7.46
N LYS A 73 -0.43 18.03 -7.68
CA LYS A 73 0.16 16.72 -7.93
C LYS A 73 1.31 16.54 -6.96
N ASP A 74 1.26 15.46 -6.19
CA ASP A 74 2.31 15.12 -5.24
C ASP A 74 2.91 13.75 -5.56
N GLN A 75 4.16 13.55 -5.17
CA GLN A 75 4.78 12.24 -5.17
C GLN A 75 4.55 11.59 -3.82
N MET A 76 4.12 10.33 -3.84
CA MET A 76 3.96 9.56 -2.60
C MET A 76 5.30 9.48 -1.86
N LEU A 77 5.30 9.91 -0.60
CA LEU A 77 6.48 9.88 0.25
C LEU A 77 6.84 8.44 0.65
N VAL A 78 5.84 7.71 1.15
CA VAL A 78 5.92 6.28 1.46
C VAL A 78 4.59 5.66 1.09
N GLY A 79 4.62 4.46 0.51
CA GLY A 79 3.46 3.65 0.26
C GLY A 79 3.75 2.20 0.57
N ALA A 80 2.72 1.47 0.96
CA ALA A 80 2.76 0.02 1.11
C ALA A 80 1.49 -0.55 0.50
N GLN A 81 1.60 -1.71 -0.15
CA GLN A 81 0.42 -2.44 -0.59
C GLN A 81 -0.21 -3.13 0.61
N ASP A 82 -1.53 -2.95 0.78
CA ASP A 82 -2.31 -3.71 1.76
C ASP A 82 -2.07 -5.22 1.58
N SER A 83 -1.86 -5.94 2.69
CA SER A 83 -1.56 -7.36 2.67
C SER A 83 -2.68 -8.20 2.06
N LEU A 84 -3.94 -7.76 2.18
CA LEU A 84 -5.07 -8.42 1.54
C LEU A 84 -5.03 -8.24 0.01
N ASN A 85 -4.64 -7.05 -0.46
CA ASN A 85 -4.47 -6.79 -1.89
C ASN A 85 -3.32 -7.60 -2.50
N LYS A 86 -2.31 -7.98 -1.69
CA LYS A 86 -1.23 -8.87 -2.13
C LYS A 86 -1.75 -10.25 -2.55
N ILE A 87 -2.97 -10.65 -2.21
CA ILE A 87 -3.57 -11.92 -2.68
C ILE A 87 -4.10 -11.76 -4.11
N ASP A 88 -4.74 -10.64 -4.41
CA ASP A 88 -5.36 -10.38 -5.70
C ASP A 88 -4.34 -9.97 -6.77
N CYS A 89 -3.27 -9.26 -6.38
CA CYS A 89 -2.23 -8.87 -7.31
C CYS A 89 -0.87 -8.67 -6.66
N VAL A 90 0.16 -8.90 -7.46
CA VAL A 90 1.56 -8.60 -7.12
C VAL A 90 1.98 -7.33 -7.87
N VAL A 91 2.39 -6.32 -7.12
CA VAL A 91 2.88 -5.06 -7.69
C VAL A 91 4.30 -4.77 -7.24
N CYS A 92 4.97 -3.87 -7.95
CA CYS A 92 6.23 -3.30 -7.51
C CYS A 92 6.00 -2.47 -6.24
N SER A 93 6.72 -2.77 -5.15
CA SER A 93 6.63 -2.06 -3.87
C SER A 93 7.04 -0.59 -3.94
N TYR A 94 7.70 -0.16 -5.02
CA TYR A 94 8.08 1.23 -5.25
C TYR A 94 7.06 2.00 -6.10
N CYS A 95 6.66 1.45 -7.25
CA CYS A 95 5.83 2.18 -8.22
C CYS A 95 4.41 1.66 -8.38
N PHE A 96 4.03 0.59 -7.65
CA PHE A 96 2.68 0.01 -7.61
C PHE A 96 2.14 -0.45 -8.97
N HIS A 97 3.01 -0.60 -9.97
CA HIS A 97 2.66 -1.25 -11.23
C HIS A 97 2.64 -2.76 -11.05
N PHE A 98 1.70 -3.44 -11.71
CA PHE A 98 1.71 -4.90 -11.83
C PHE A 98 3.04 -5.38 -12.41
N ILE A 99 3.57 -6.48 -11.88
CA ILE A 99 4.86 -7.09 -12.29
C ILE A 99 4.70 -8.58 -12.58
N GLY A 100 5.68 -9.19 -13.26
CA GLY A 100 5.67 -10.59 -13.66
C GLY A 100 5.02 -10.78 -15.02
N SER A 101 4.02 -11.65 -15.09
CA SER A 101 3.21 -11.91 -16.29
C SER A 101 1.73 -11.98 -15.94
N ILE A 102 0.86 -11.90 -16.94
CA ILE A 102 -0.59 -12.06 -16.74
C ILE A 102 -0.89 -13.45 -16.17
N GLU A 103 -0.18 -14.48 -16.64
CA GLU A 103 -0.29 -15.85 -16.15
C GLU A 103 0.13 -15.97 -14.70
N TYR A 104 1.22 -15.31 -14.31
CA TYR A 104 1.67 -15.28 -12.93
C TYR A 104 0.61 -14.66 -12.01
N GLN A 105 0.03 -13.52 -12.40
CA GLN A 105 -1.01 -12.83 -11.62
C GLN A 105 -2.26 -13.71 -11.45
N ILE A 106 -2.75 -14.29 -12.55
CA ILE A 106 -3.95 -15.14 -12.55
C ILE A 106 -3.68 -16.45 -11.79
N GLY A 107 -2.58 -17.12 -12.10
CA GLY A 107 -2.18 -18.38 -11.48
C GLY A 107 -2.02 -18.26 -9.97
N ARG A 108 -1.33 -17.21 -9.51
CA ARG A 108 -1.13 -16.96 -8.07
C ARG A 108 -2.43 -16.66 -7.35
N ARG A 109 -3.32 -15.86 -7.94
CA ARG A 109 -4.65 -15.58 -7.36
C ARG A 109 -5.49 -16.84 -7.21
N LEU A 110 -5.58 -17.65 -8.26
CA LEU A 110 -6.32 -18.91 -8.24
C LEU A 110 -5.71 -19.93 -7.27
N TYR A 111 -4.38 -19.98 -7.18
CA TYR A 111 -3.66 -20.80 -6.22
C TYR A 111 -4.00 -20.42 -4.78
N LEU A 112 -3.92 -19.13 -4.43
CA LEU A 112 -4.26 -18.66 -3.08
C LEU A 112 -5.74 -18.88 -2.74
N GLN A 113 -6.65 -18.71 -3.70
CA GLN A 113 -8.06 -19.06 -3.53
C GLN A 113 -8.26 -20.55 -3.26
N SER A 114 -7.50 -21.42 -3.92
CA SER A 114 -7.56 -22.87 -3.69
C SER A 114 -7.09 -23.27 -2.29
N LEU A 115 -6.10 -22.56 -1.73
CA LEU A 115 -5.63 -22.76 -0.37
C LEU A 115 -6.64 -22.28 0.68
N GLY A 116 -7.39 -21.22 0.38
CA GLY A 116 -8.47 -20.70 1.23
C GLY A 116 -9.75 -21.56 1.25
N GLY A 117 -9.76 -22.69 0.55
CA GLY A 117 -10.94 -23.56 0.33
C GLY A 117 -11.31 -24.52 1.46
N SER A 118 -10.75 -24.37 2.68
CA SER A 118 -11.11 -25.20 3.83
C SER A 118 -11.03 -24.41 5.15
N GLY A 119 -11.81 -23.34 5.25
CA GLY A 119 -12.04 -22.62 6.50
C GLY A 119 -13.53 -22.35 6.68
N ASP A 120 -14.16 -23.15 7.51
CA ASP A 120 -15.44 -22.82 8.13
C ASP A 120 -15.34 -21.44 8.80
N GLY A 121 -16.34 -20.59 8.53
CA GLY A 121 -16.65 -19.33 9.22
C GLY A 121 -15.49 -18.38 9.59
N THR A 122 -15.22 -17.39 8.72
CA THR A 122 -14.99 -15.94 9.04
C THR A 122 -14.20 -15.26 7.92
N THR A 123 -14.73 -15.27 6.70
CA THR A 123 -14.40 -14.18 5.77
C THR A 123 -15.29 -13.00 6.13
N GLU A 124 -14.94 -12.29 7.20
CA GLU A 124 -15.32 -10.89 7.33
C GLU A 124 -14.63 -10.13 6.20
N ARG A 125 -15.26 -10.16 5.02
CA ARG A 125 -15.22 -8.99 4.16
C ARG A 125 -15.83 -7.88 5.01
N HIS A 126 -14.99 -7.02 5.60
CA HIS A 126 -15.42 -5.71 6.08
C HIS A 126 -15.86 -4.87 4.86
N CYS A 127 -17.01 -5.22 4.32
CA CYS A 127 -17.85 -4.28 3.63
C CYS A 127 -18.38 -3.36 4.74
N HIS A 128 -17.98 -2.10 4.75
CA HIS A 128 -18.68 -1.07 5.52
C HIS A 128 -20.11 -0.95 4.95
N GLY A 129 -21.01 -1.80 5.43
CA GLY A 129 -22.43 -1.70 5.19
C GLY A 129 -22.99 -0.66 6.15
N SER A 130 -23.28 0.54 5.62
CA SER A 130 -24.19 1.45 6.29
C SER A 130 -25.62 0.94 6.05
N ASP A 131 -26.38 0.83 7.13
CA ASP A 131 -27.76 0.38 7.16
C ASP A 131 -28.65 1.12 6.14
N VAL A 132 -29.25 0.39 5.20
CA VAL A 132 -30.65 0.57 4.76
C VAL A 132 -31.11 -0.61 3.89
N GLY A 133 -32.05 -1.39 4.41
CA GLY A 133 -33.19 -1.93 3.65
C GLY A 133 -32.97 -2.93 2.52
N SER A 134 -33.11 -4.22 2.85
CA SER A 134 -33.91 -5.21 2.11
C SER A 134 -33.87 -5.21 0.57
N SER A 135 -33.04 -6.09 0.00
CA SER A 135 -33.50 -6.93 -1.12
C SER A 135 -32.73 -8.25 -1.15
N THR A 136 -33.48 -9.32 -0.92
CA THR A 136 -33.19 -10.73 -1.19
C THR A 136 -32.43 -10.97 -2.50
N GLY A 137 -31.39 -11.82 -2.42
CA GLY A 137 -30.73 -12.47 -3.57
C GLY A 137 -29.24 -12.64 -3.29
N CYS A 138 -28.65 -13.82 -3.12
CA CYS A 138 -29.11 -15.18 -3.40
C CYS A 138 -28.31 -16.15 -2.52
N SER A 139 -28.99 -16.77 -1.56
CA SER A 139 -28.57 -18.06 -1.00
C SER A 139 -28.85 -19.12 -2.05
N GLY A 140 -27.88 -19.34 -2.93
CA GLY A 140 -27.83 -20.52 -3.79
C GLY A 140 -26.87 -21.53 -3.18
N ALA A 141 -27.37 -22.40 -2.31
CA ALA A 141 -26.68 -23.67 -2.08
C ALA A 141 -26.76 -24.48 -3.37
N SER A 142 -25.67 -24.52 -4.14
CA SER A 142 -25.51 -25.45 -5.26
C SER A 142 -24.49 -26.50 -4.89
N ASN A 143 -24.96 -27.71 -4.59
CA ASN A 143 -24.21 -28.93 -4.87
C ASN A 143 -23.82 -28.91 -6.36
N GLY A 144 -22.54 -29.10 -6.71
CA GLY A 144 -22.18 -29.44 -8.09
C GLY A 144 -20.79 -28.96 -8.53
N ASN A 145 -19.89 -29.93 -8.71
CA ASN A 145 -18.61 -29.87 -9.43
C ASN A 145 -17.71 -28.67 -9.12
N SER A 146 -16.73 -28.85 -8.22
CA SER A 146 -15.57 -27.98 -8.24
C SER A 146 -14.78 -28.25 -9.52
N ASN A 147 -15.06 -27.47 -10.57
CA ASN A 147 -14.16 -27.28 -11.71
C ASN A 147 -12.92 -26.50 -11.24
N ALA A 148 -12.30 -26.93 -10.15
CA ALA A 148 -11.07 -26.36 -9.63
C ALA A 148 -9.99 -26.59 -10.68
N VAL A 149 -9.30 -25.51 -11.06
CA VAL A 149 -8.18 -25.61 -11.98
C VAL A 149 -7.14 -26.54 -11.35
N PRO A 150 -6.68 -27.59 -12.05
CA PRO A 150 -5.70 -28.53 -11.50
C PRO A 150 -4.46 -27.78 -11.00
N GLN A 151 -3.92 -28.20 -9.86
CA GLN A 151 -2.76 -27.54 -9.24
C GLN A 151 -1.56 -27.48 -10.20
N GLU A 152 -1.37 -28.49 -11.03
CA GLU A 152 -0.33 -28.53 -12.06
C GLU A 152 -0.46 -27.38 -13.07
N VAL A 153 -1.69 -27.02 -13.46
CA VAL A 153 -1.95 -25.90 -14.37
C VAL A 153 -1.67 -24.58 -13.67
N LEU A 154 -2.02 -24.44 -12.39
CA LEU A 154 -1.74 -23.24 -11.61
C LEU A 154 -0.23 -23.00 -11.45
N LEU A 155 0.52 -24.04 -11.12
CA LEU A 155 1.98 -23.98 -11.04
C LEU A 155 2.58 -23.67 -12.41
N SER A 156 2.08 -24.29 -13.49
CA SER A 156 2.53 -24.00 -14.85
C SER A 156 2.31 -22.54 -15.28
N LEU A 157 1.20 -21.91 -14.86
CA LEU A 157 0.94 -20.49 -15.07
C LEU A 157 1.92 -19.61 -14.26
N MET A 158 2.18 -19.97 -13.01
CA MET A 158 3.07 -19.23 -12.12
C MET A 158 4.54 -19.30 -12.55
N ASP A 159 4.98 -20.45 -13.07
CA ASP A 159 6.34 -20.67 -13.55
C ASP A 159 6.58 -20.12 -14.96
N GLY A 160 5.51 -19.66 -15.65
CA GLY A 160 5.59 -19.16 -17.03
C GLY A 160 5.71 -20.26 -18.09
N ASN A 161 5.41 -21.51 -17.75
CA ASN A 161 5.42 -22.65 -18.67
C ASN A 161 4.17 -22.73 -19.55
N THR A 162 3.08 -22.10 -19.14
CA THR A 162 1.85 -21.94 -19.92
C THR A 162 1.65 -20.47 -20.27
N LEU A 163 1.31 -20.19 -21.53
CA LEU A 163 0.94 -18.84 -21.98
C LEU A 163 -0.56 -18.78 -22.24
N LEU A 164 -1.19 -17.71 -21.75
CA LEU A 164 -2.59 -17.41 -22.03
C LEU A 164 -2.72 -16.68 -23.38
N PRO A 165 -3.87 -16.78 -24.04
CA PRO A 165 -4.12 -16.02 -25.26
C PRO A 165 -3.97 -14.51 -25.01
N LEU A 166 -3.39 -13.79 -25.98
CA LEU A 166 -3.23 -12.33 -25.99
C LEU A 166 -2.27 -11.75 -24.94
N THR A 167 -1.49 -12.58 -24.24
CA THR A 167 -0.50 -12.11 -23.26
C THR A 167 0.53 -11.13 -23.85
N ASP A 168 0.82 -11.26 -25.14
CA ASP A 168 1.71 -10.37 -25.89
C ASP A 168 1.23 -8.91 -25.95
N GLN A 169 -0.05 -8.65 -25.70
CA GLN A 169 -0.61 -7.30 -25.64
C GLN A 169 -0.42 -6.63 -24.26
N PHE A 170 -0.05 -7.40 -23.24
CA PHE A 170 0.03 -6.95 -21.85
C PHE A 170 1.41 -7.26 -21.24
N CYS A 171 2.44 -6.62 -21.79
CA CYS A 171 3.80 -6.76 -21.27
C CYS A 171 3.93 -6.09 -19.89
N LEU A 172 4.11 -6.91 -18.85
CA LEU A 172 4.42 -6.44 -17.51
C LEU A 172 5.94 -6.41 -17.26
N PRO A 173 6.45 -5.49 -16.42
CA PRO A 173 7.85 -5.52 -15.99
C PRO A 173 8.20 -6.82 -15.27
N PRO A 174 9.45 -7.32 -15.37
CA PRO A 174 9.86 -8.53 -14.68
C PRO A 174 9.86 -8.36 -13.16
N VAL A 175 9.77 -9.48 -12.44
CA VAL A 175 9.89 -9.51 -10.98
C VAL A 175 11.36 -9.50 -10.58
N VAL A 176 11.73 -8.57 -9.72
CA VAL A 176 13.04 -8.47 -9.07
C VAL A 176 12.81 -8.61 -7.57
N ALA A 177 13.53 -9.54 -6.93
CA ALA A 177 13.47 -9.73 -5.49
C ALA A 177 14.04 -8.51 -4.75
N CYS A 178 13.62 -8.31 -3.50
CA CYS A 178 14.20 -7.29 -2.64
C CYS A 178 15.72 -7.49 -2.51
N PRO A 179 16.56 -6.48 -2.78
CA PRO A 179 18.02 -6.60 -2.59
C PRO A 179 18.43 -6.90 -1.15
N GLY A 180 17.59 -6.53 -0.17
CA GLY A 180 17.78 -6.83 1.25
C GLY A 180 17.32 -8.23 1.66
N GLY A 181 16.82 -9.06 0.73
CA GLY A 181 16.37 -10.42 1.01
C GLY A 181 14.99 -10.53 1.68
N CYS A 182 14.22 -9.45 1.76
CA CYS A 182 12.87 -9.48 2.32
C CYS A 182 11.94 -10.37 1.48
N GLU A 183 11.24 -11.31 2.12
CA GLU A 183 10.39 -12.29 1.43
C GLU A 183 9.09 -11.70 0.86
N GLY A 184 8.68 -10.51 1.31
CA GLY A 184 7.36 -9.92 1.00
C GLY A 184 7.35 -8.80 -0.03
N GLU A 185 8.51 -8.30 -0.45
CA GLU A 185 8.64 -7.09 -1.28
C GLU A 185 9.31 -7.38 -2.61
N LEU A 186 8.67 -6.95 -3.70
CA LEU A 186 9.06 -7.25 -5.07
C LEU A 186 9.12 -5.95 -5.88
N TYR A 187 10.03 -5.91 -6.86
CA TYR A 187 10.35 -4.69 -7.60
C TYR A 187 10.32 -4.94 -9.10
N CYS A 188 10.01 -3.91 -9.89
CA CYS A 188 9.99 -3.98 -11.35
C CYS A 188 11.37 -3.74 -12.01
N ARG A 189 12.37 -3.39 -11.21
CA ARG A 189 13.74 -3.07 -11.61
C ARG A 189 14.65 -3.17 -10.41
N PHE A 190 15.95 -3.34 -10.62
CA PHE A 190 16.94 -3.09 -9.58
C PHE A 190 16.91 -1.61 -9.23
N VAL A 191 16.16 -1.28 -8.18
CA VAL A 191 16.16 0.05 -7.63
C VAL A 191 17.32 0.11 -6.64
N PHE A 192 18.45 0.73 -7.04
CA PHE A 192 19.43 1.29 -6.09
C PHE A 192 18.80 2.52 -5.43
N LEU A 193 17.70 2.34 -4.70
CA LEU A 193 17.19 3.38 -3.82
C LEU A 193 17.85 3.13 -2.49
N ILE A 194 18.74 4.07 -2.16
CA ILE A 194 19.24 4.32 -0.82
C ILE A 194 18.01 4.55 0.07
N ILE A 195 17.41 3.47 0.57
CA ILE A 195 16.50 3.49 1.73
C ILE A 195 17.37 3.49 3.01
N CYS A 196 18.69 3.72 2.90
CA CYS A 196 19.61 3.71 4.03
C CYS A 196 19.73 5.05 4.77
N GLU A 197 19.26 6.19 4.26
CA GLU A 197 19.52 7.45 4.99
C GLU A 197 18.48 7.82 6.05
N TYR A 198 17.21 7.37 5.99
CA TYR A 198 16.22 7.82 6.99
C TYR A 198 15.14 6.82 7.44
N PHE A 199 15.04 5.60 6.88
CA PHE A 199 14.03 4.63 7.30
C PHE A 199 14.51 3.18 7.07
N LEU A 200 15.12 2.55 8.08
CA LEU A 200 15.38 1.10 8.03
C LEU A 200 14.03 0.35 8.13
N ILE A 201 13.56 -0.24 7.03
CA ILE A 201 12.63 -1.39 7.08
C ILE A 201 13.35 -2.68 6.59
N CYS A 202 14.67 -2.61 6.37
CA CYS A 202 15.49 -3.79 6.10
C CYS A 202 16.49 -3.96 7.23
N GLU A 203 16.04 -4.56 8.33
CA GLU A 203 16.93 -5.07 9.36
C GLU A 203 17.68 -6.29 8.79
N VAL A 204 18.90 -6.06 8.32
CA VAL A 204 19.90 -7.13 8.20
C VAL A 204 20.80 -7.01 9.41
N ALA A 205 20.54 -7.83 10.41
CA ALA A 205 21.53 -8.16 11.43
C ALA A 205 21.33 -9.61 11.90
N PRO A 206 22.01 -10.59 11.30
CA PRO A 206 22.44 -11.74 12.05
C PRO A 206 23.73 -11.35 12.78
N GLU A 207 23.70 -11.49 14.11
CA GLU A 207 24.85 -11.55 15.01
C GLU A 207 25.60 -10.23 15.32
N MET A 208 25.34 -9.75 16.54
CA MET A 208 26.36 -9.55 17.59
C MET A 208 27.65 -8.82 17.19
N ILE A 209 27.82 -7.59 17.67
CA ILE A 209 29.08 -7.12 18.29
C ILE A 209 28.71 -6.05 19.34
N ILE A 210 29.32 -6.23 20.51
CA ILE A 210 29.34 -5.37 21.70
C ILE A 210 29.99 -4.01 21.39
#